data_AF-B7UNL8-F1
#
_entry.id   AF-B7UNL8-F1
#
_cell.length_a   1.000
_cell.length_b   1.000
_cell.length_c   1.000
_cell.angle_alpha   90.00
_cell.angle_beta   90.00
_cell.angle_gamma   90.00
#
_symmetry.space_group_name_H-M   'P 1'
#
loop_
_entity.id
_entity.type
_entity.pdbx_description
1 polymer ?
#
loop_
_entity_poly.entity_id
_entity_poly.type
_entity_poly.pdbx_seq_one_letter_code
_entity_poly.pdbx_strand_id
1 'polypeptide(L)'
;MNIELLQQLCEASAVSGDEQEVRDILINTLEPCINEITFDGLGSFVARKGNKGPKVAVVGHMDEVGFMVTHIDESGFLRFTTIGGWWNQSMLNHRVTIRTHKGFKILGVIGSVAPHALTEKQKQQPLSFDEMFIDIGANSREEAEKCGVEIGNFISPEANFACWGEDKVVGKALDNRIGCAMMAELLQTVNNPEITLYGVGSVEEEVGLRGAQTSAEHIKPDVVIVLDTAVAGDVPGIDNIKYPLKLGQGPGLMLFDKRYFPNQKLVVALKSCATQNDLPLQFSTMKTGATDGGRYNVMGGGRPVVALCLPTRYLHANSGMISKADYDALLMLIRDFLTTLTAEKVNAFSQFRQVD
;
A
#
# COMPACT_ATOMS: atom_id res chain seq x y z
N MET A 1 6.87 -2.29 15.55
CA MET A 1 5.60 -1.81 14.99
C MET A 1 5.01 -0.76 15.90
N ASN A 2 4.85 0.46 15.38
CA ASN A 2 4.07 1.51 16.00
C ASN A 2 2.57 1.32 15.68
N ILE A 3 1.84 0.70 16.60
CA ILE A 3 0.41 0.35 16.42
C ILE A 3 -0.46 1.59 16.26
N GLU A 4 -0.19 2.66 17.02
CA GLU A 4 -0.99 3.87 16.98
C GLU A 4 -0.89 4.57 15.62
N LEU A 5 0.33 4.69 15.09
CA LEU A 5 0.55 5.23 13.75
C LEU A 5 -0.13 4.37 12.68
N LEU A 6 0.03 3.04 12.75
CA LEU A 6 -0.59 2.15 11.77
C LEU A 6 -2.12 2.23 11.84
N GLN A 7 -2.71 2.32 13.03
CA GLN A 7 -4.15 2.49 13.19
C GLN A 7 -4.62 3.79 12.54
N GLN A 8 -3.98 4.93 12.85
CA GLN A 8 -4.31 6.22 12.23
C GLN A 8 -4.25 6.16 10.70
N LEU A 9 -3.18 5.55 10.16
CA LEU A 9 -3.01 5.38 8.73
C LEU A 9 -4.09 4.47 8.13
N CYS A 10 -4.43 3.34 8.76
CA CYS A 10 -5.47 2.43 8.26
C CYS A 10 -6.88 3.02 8.33
N GLU A 11 -7.18 3.83 9.34
CA GLU A 11 -8.51 4.45 9.53
C GLU A 11 -8.72 5.69 8.64
N ALA A 12 -7.64 6.30 8.14
CA ALA A 12 -7.69 7.38 7.17
C ALA A 12 -8.32 6.93 5.84
N SER A 13 -9.18 7.77 5.25
CA SER A 13 -9.74 7.57 3.91
C SER A 13 -8.80 8.19 2.88
N ALA A 14 -8.20 7.36 2.04
CA ALA A 14 -7.26 7.82 1.02
C ALA A 14 -7.28 6.89 -0.19
N VAL A 15 -8.35 6.97 -0.97
CA VAL A 15 -8.46 6.25 -2.26
C VAL A 15 -7.53 6.92 -3.28
N SER A 16 -7.06 6.20 -4.31
CA SER A 16 -6.21 6.79 -5.35
C SER A 16 -6.83 8.08 -5.92
N GLY A 17 -6.14 9.22 -5.73
CA GLY A 17 -6.60 10.56 -6.07
C GLY A 17 -7.13 11.42 -4.90
N ASP A 18 -7.28 10.89 -3.68
CA ASP A 18 -7.71 11.60 -2.45
C ASP A 18 -6.83 11.26 -1.23
N GLU A 19 -5.51 11.21 -1.42
CA GLU A 19 -4.57 10.71 -0.40
C GLU A 19 -4.24 11.70 0.73
N GLN A 20 -5.00 12.80 0.87
CA GLN A 20 -4.64 13.91 1.77
C GLN A 20 -4.61 13.50 3.25
N GLU A 21 -5.57 12.70 3.74
CA GLU A 21 -5.59 12.31 5.17
C GLU A 21 -4.34 11.55 5.59
N VAL A 22 -3.90 10.60 4.75
CA VAL A 22 -2.67 9.82 4.98
C VAL A 22 -1.44 10.73 4.93
N ARG A 23 -1.41 11.64 3.96
CA ARG A 23 -0.33 12.61 3.82
C ARG A 23 -0.19 13.50 5.05
N ASP A 24 -1.30 14.01 5.58
CA ASP A 24 -1.30 14.84 6.78
C ASP A 24 -0.77 14.07 8.00
N ILE A 25 -1.15 12.80 8.15
CA ILE A 25 -0.62 11.93 9.21
C ILE A 25 0.89 11.77 9.08
N LEU A 26 1.40 11.51 7.86
CA LEU A 26 2.85 11.38 7.62
C LEU A 26 3.61 12.68 7.87
N ILE A 27 3.07 13.83 7.46
CA ILE A 27 3.65 15.15 7.74
C ILE A 27 3.79 15.34 9.26
N ASN A 28 2.69 15.21 10.00
CA ASN A 28 2.68 15.41 11.45
C ASN A 28 3.62 14.44 12.18
N THR A 29 3.74 13.21 11.68
CA THR A 29 4.59 12.16 12.27
C THR A 29 6.08 12.45 12.09
N LEU A 30 6.48 13.00 10.94
CA LEU A 30 7.89 13.09 10.54
C LEU A 30 8.47 14.50 10.65
N GLU A 31 7.66 15.54 10.54
CA GLU A 31 8.09 16.95 10.63
C GLU A 31 9.00 17.24 11.84
N PRO A 32 8.76 16.68 13.05
CA PRO A 32 9.63 16.93 14.21
C PRO A 32 11.06 16.38 14.10
N CYS A 33 11.32 15.44 13.20
CA CYS A 33 12.58 14.66 13.19
C CYS A 33 13.28 14.59 11.83
N ILE A 34 12.74 15.27 10.81
CA ILE A 34 13.20 15.19 9.42
C ILE A 34 13.83 16.50 8.97
N ASN A 35 14.71 16.47 7.95
CA ASN A 35 15.35 17.70 7.47
C ASN A 35 14.45 18.50 6.52
N GLU A 36 13.66 17.82 5.69
CA GLU A 36 12.82 18.45 4.69
C GLU A 36 11.67 17.51 4.31
N ILE A 37 10.48 18.09 4.12
CA ILE A 37 9.33 17.44 3.48
C ILE A 37 9.01 18.22 2.21
N THR A 38 8.92 17.50 1.09
CA THR A 38 8.52 18.02 -0.22
C THR A 38 7.44 17.14 -0.83
N PHE A 39 6.89 17.59 -1.96
CA PHE A 39 5.90 16.85 -2.73
C PHE A 39 6.28 16.87 -4.20
N ASP A 40 5.94 15.80 -4.92
CA ASP A 40 5.96 15.83 -6.39
C ASP A 40 4.69 16.50 -6.94
N GLY A 41 4.59 16.60 -8.27
CA GLY A 41 3.45 17.26 -8.93
C GLY A 41 2.11 16.52 -8.85
N LEU A 42 2.09 15.24 -8.43
CA LEU A 42 0.85 14.49 -8.19
C LEU A 42 0.48 14.46 -6.70
N GLY A 43 1.44 14.74 -5.83
CA GLY A 43 1.25 14.77 -4.40
C GLY A 43 1.90 13.62 -3.63
N SER A 44 2.83 12.88 -4.21
CA SER A 44 3.62 11.93 -3.40
C SER A 44 4.31 12.67 -2.26
N PHE A 45 4.15 12.17 -1.04
CA PHE A 45 4.87 12.67 0.13
C PHE A 45 6.35 12.26 0.03
N VAL A 46 7.26 13.20 0.21
CA VAL A 46 8.71 12.94 0.17
C VAL A 46 9.42 13.58 1.36
N ALA A 47 9.88 12.75 2.28
CA ALA A 47 10.66 13.13 3.46
C ALA A 47 12.16 12.85 3.23
N ARG A 48 13.05 13.79 3.56
CA ARG A 48 14.51 13.63 3.45
C ARG A 48 15.21 13.70 4.80
N LYS A 49 16.01 12.69 5.12
CA LYS A 49 16.94 12.66 6.25
C LYS A 49 18.39 12.62 5.75
N GLY A 50 19.22 13.53 6.26
CA GLY A 50 20.60 13.72 5.81
C GLY A 50 20.70 14.53 4.52
N ASN A 51 21.94 14.84 4.12
CA ASN A 51 22.26 15.65 2.94
C ASN A 51 23.61 15.27 2.29
N LYS A 52 24.16 14.10 2.64
CA LYS A 52 25.46 13.61 2.19
C LYS A 52 25.34 12.18 1.69
N GLY A 53 26.26 11.78 0.83
CA GLY A 53 26.32 10.42 0.30
C GLY A 53 25.23 10.13 -0.75
N PRO A 54 25.15 8.86 -1.20
CA PRO A 54 24.14 8.44 -2.15
C PRO A 54 22.72 8.51 -1.56
N LYS A 55 21.75 8.67 -2.45
CA LYS A 55 20.33 8.77 -2.14
C LYS A 55 19.71 7.37 -2.09
N VAL A 56 19.19 6.99 -0.93
CA VAL A 56 18.48 5.71 -0.75
C VAL A 56 17.02 6.03 -0.47
N ALA A 57 16.09 5.49 -1.26
CA ALA A 57 14.66 5.69 -1.07
C ALA A 57 13.99 4.45 -0.48
N VAL A 58 13.16 4.64 0.55
CA VAL A 58 12.21 3.66 1.08
C VAL A 58 10.81 4.13 0.70
N VAL A 59 10.07 3.28 -0.02
CA VAL A 59 8.82 3.67 -0.68
C VAL A 59 7.70 2.78 -0.19
N GLY A 60 6.61 3.37 0.29
CA GLY A 60 5.28 2.74 0.37
C GLY A 60 4.27 3.61 -0.38
N HIS A 61 3.07 3.09 -0.64
CA HIS A 61 2.00 3.85 -1.28
C HIS A 61 0.93 4.29 -0.27
N MET A 62 0.42 5.50 -0.46
CA MET A 62 -0.55 6.14 0.45
C MET A 62 -1.98 5.77 0.08
N ASP A 63 -2.24 5.46 -1.19
CA ASP A 63 -3.57 5.14 -1.64
C ASP A 63 -4.07 3.78 -1.15
N GLU A 64 -5.38 3.59 -1.25
CA GLU A 64 -6.04 2.31 -1.06
C GLU A 64 -7.04 2.10 -2.21
N VAL A 65 -7.35 0.85 -2.52
CA VAL A 65 -8.47 0.55 -3.43
C VAL A 65 -9.78 1.08 -2.85
N GLY A 66 -10.66 1.58 -3.72
CA GLY A 66 -11.93 2.16 -3.30
C GLY A 66 -12.91 2.34 -4.45
N PHE A 67 -13.80 3.31 -4.31
CA PHE A 67 -14.84 3.60 -5.27
C PHE A 67 -15.04 5.12 -5.41
N MET A 68 -15.83 5.50 -6.41
CA MET A 68 -16.24 6.90 -6.62
C MET A 68 -17.71 6.95 -7.02
N VAL A 69 -18.45 7.91 -6.45
CA VAL A 69 -19.85 8.15 -6.78
C VAL A 69 -19.96 8.59 -8.24
N THR A 70 -20.77 7.90 -9.03
CA THR A 70 -21.01 8.21 -10.46
C THR A 70 -22.40 8.77 -10.71
N HIS A 71 -23.38 8.45 -9.86
CA HIS A 71 -24.76 8.91 -9.98
C HIS A 71 -25.49 8.81 -8.64
N ILE A 72 -26.46 9.70 -8.44
CA ILE A 72 -27.42 9.66 -7.33
C ILE A 72 -28.79 9.46 -7.97
N ASP A 73 -29.45 8.34 -7.66
CA ASP A 73 -30.78 8.06 -8.20
C ASP A 73 -31.89 8.83 -7.46
N GLU A 74 -33.08 8.87 -8.06
CA GLU A 74 -34.24 9.60 -7.51
C GLU A 74 -34.70 9.07 -6.14
N SER A 75 -34.39 7.81 -5.80
CA SER A 75 -34.70 7.21 -4.51
C SER A 75 -33.62 7.46 -3.46
N GLY A 76 -32.48 8.08 -3.82
CA GLY A 76 -31.37 8.37 -2.93
C GLY A 76 -30.25 7.32 -2.90
N PHE A 77 -30.30 6.27 -3.73
CA PHE A 77 -29.21 5.31 -3.84
C PHE A 77 -28.07 5.85 -4.72
N LEU A 78 -26.85 5.44 -4.39
CA LEU A 78 -25.65 5.88 -5.09
C LEU A 78 -25.16 4.78 -6.04
N ARG A 79 -24.92 5.15 -7.30
CA ARG A 79 -24.11 4.34 -8.22
C ARG A 79 -22.66 4.73 -8.09
N PHE A 80 -21.78 3.78 -8.32
CA PHE A 80 -20.35 3.97 -8.16
C PHE A 80 -19.54 3.24 -9.22
N THR A 81 -18.27 3.62 -9.35
CA THR A 81 -17.26 2.89 -10.11
C THR A 81 -16.10 2.51 -9.20
N THR A 82 -15.38 1.44 -9.53
CA THR A 82 -14.21 0.97 -8.77
C THR A 82 -12.97 1.79 -9.11
N ILE A 83 -12.18 2.11 -8.09
CA ILE A 83 -10.84 2.67 -8.21
C ILE A 83 -9.86 1.64 -7.65
N GLY A 84 -8.92 1.21 -8.50
CA GLY A 84 -8.07 0.06 -8.22
C GLY A 84 -8.78 -1.29 -8.52
N GLY A 85 -8.09 -2.38 -8.21
CA GLY A 85 -8.57 -3.74 -8.49
C GLY A 85 -9.55 -4.24 -7.44
N TRP A 86 -10.78 -4.56 -7.83
CA TRP A 86 -11.77 -5.18 -6.94
C TRP A 86 -12.29 -6.50 -7.50
N TRP A 87 -12.51 -7.48 -6.61
CA TRP A 87 -13.25 -8.69 -6.94
C TRP A 87 -14.71 -8.52 -6.52
N ASN A 88 -15.62 -8.46 -7.49
CA ASN A 88 -17.05 -8.23 -7.26
C ASN A 88 -17.67 -9.12 -6.16
N GLN A 89 -17.26 -10.39 -6.04
CA GLN A 89 -17.83 -11.31 -5.05
C GLN A 89 -17.46 -10.98 -3.61
N SER A 90 -16.42 -10.18 -3.36
CA SER A 90 -16.08 -9.77 -1.99
C SER A 90 -16.92 -8.58 -1.51
N MET A 91 -17.55 -7.81 -2.39
CA MET A 91 -18.01 -6.44 -2.06
C MET A 91 -19.36 -6.33 -1.33
N LEU A 92 -20.25 -7.30 -1.49
CA LEU A 92 -21.63 -7.18 -0.99
C LEU A 92 -21.67 -7.11 0.55
N ASN A 93 -22.56 -6.26 1.08
CA ASN A 93 -22.74 -6.00 2.51
C ASN A 93 -21.52 -5.40 3.21
N HIS A 94 -20.54 -4.91 2.47
CA HIS A 94 -19.47 -4.10 3.05
C HIS A 94 -20.00 -2.72 3.42
N ARG A 95 -19.63 -2.26 4.62
CA ARG A 95 -19.82 -0.88 5.02
C ARG A 95 -18.73 -0.03 4.39
N VAL A 96 -19.12 1.15 3.96
CA VAL A 96 -18.24 2.09 3.26
C VAL A 96 -18.39 3.47 3.87
N THR A 97 -17.41 4.32 3.60
CA THR A 97 -17.38 5.71 3.99
C THR A 97 -17.23 6.57 2.75
N ILE A 98 -18.20 7.42 2.48
CA ILE A 98 -18.17 8.44 1.44
C ILE A 98 -17.52 9.69 2.04
N ARG A 99 -16.44 10.16 1.42
CA ARG A 99 -15.75 11.39 1.82
C ARG A 99 -16.15 12.52 0.88
N THR A 100 -16.84 13.51 1.45
CA THR A 100 -17.26 14.71 0.73
C THR A 100 -16.08 15.64 0.47
N HIS A 101 -16.19 16.57 -0.48
CA HIS A 101 -15.15 17.59 -0.73
C HIS A 101 -14.85 18.49 0.47
N LYS A 102 -15.78 18.60 1.44
CA LYS A 102 -15.59 19.35 2.68
C LYS A 102 -14.92 18.51 3.78
N GLY A 103 -14.57 17.25 3.51
CA GLY A 103 -13.96 16.32 4.45
C GLY A 103 -14.94 15.61 5.39
N PHE A 104 -16.25 15.84 5.27
CA PHE A 104 -17.23 15.07 6.03
C PHE A 104 -17.31 13.62 5.54
N LYS A 105 -17.47 12.70 6.49
CA LYS A 105 -17.57 11.25 6.25
C LYS A 105 -19.03 10.80 6.46
N ILE A 106 -19.61 10.21 5.42
CA ILE A 106 -20.98 9.68 5.40
C ILE A 106 -20.87 8.16 5.32
N LEU A 107 -21.57 7.43 6.19
CA LEU A 107 -21.59 5.97 6.16
C LEU A 107 -22.57 5.45 5.12
N GLY A 108 -22.23 4.33 4.49
CA GLY A 108 -23.12 3.60 3.60
C GLY A 108 -22.86 2.12 3.60
N VAL A 109 -23.67 1.36 2.88
CA VAL A 109 -23.51 -0.08 2.68
C VAL A 109 -23.65 -0.44 1.21
N ILE A 110 -22.76 -1.31 0.71
CA ILE A 110 -22.88 -1.87 -0.64
C ILE A 110 -24.00 -2.91 -0.65
N GLY A 111 -25.05 -2.61 -1.40
CA GLY A 111 -26.24 -3.44 -1.57
C GLY A 111 -26.40 -3.98 -2.99
N SER A 112 -27.34 -4.91 -3.12
CA SER A 112 -27.87 -5.40 -4.40
C SER A 112 -29.32 -5.84 -4.19
N VAL A 113 -29.99 -6.21 -5.27
CA VAL A 113 -31.33 -6.83 -5.18
C VAL A 113 -31.24 -8.13 -4.39
N ALA A 114 -32.10 -8.29 -3.38
CA ALA A 114 -32.08 -9.45 -2.49
C ALA A 114 -32.26 -10.77 -3.26
N PRO A 115 -31.56 -11.87 -2.88
CA PRO A 115 -31.61 -13.13 -3.62
C PRO A 115 -33.01 -13.68 -3.85
N HIS A 116 -33.93 -13.51 -2.90
CA HIS A 116 -35.32 -13.98 -3.00
C HIS A 116 -36.15 -13.24 -4.06
N ALA A 117 -35.71 -12.05 -4.48
CA ALA A 117 -36.32 -11.25 -5.54
C ALA A 117 -35.65 -11.47 -6.91
N LEU A 118 -34.57 -12.27 -6.97
CA LEU A 118 -33.89 -12.62 -8.22
C LEU A 118 -34.51 -13.85 -8.87
N THR A 119 -34.48 -13.88 -10.21
CA THR A 119 -34.81 -15.08 -10.98
C THR A 119 -33.74 -16.17 -10.77
N GLU A 120 -34.09 -17.44 -10.96
CA GLU A 120 -33.13 -18.55 -10.86
C GLU A 120 -31.92 -18.39 -11.79
N LYS A 121 -32.11 -17.80 -12.97
CA LYS A 121 -31.02 -17.50 -13.90
C LYS A 121 -30.06 -16.45 -13.35
N GLN A 122 -30.58 -15.39 -12.72
CA GLN A 122 -29.76 -14.34 -12.12
C GLN A 122 -28.96 -14.87 -10.92
N LYS A 123 -29.54 -15.78 -10.12
CA LYS A 123 -28.84 -16.42 -9.00
C LYS A 123 -27.63 -17.27 -9.41
N GLN A 124 -27.60 -17.76 -10.66
CA GLN A 124 -26.51 -18.60 -11.16
C GLN A 124 -25.28 -17.81 -11.62
N GLN A 125 -25.36 -16.48 -11.69
CA GLN A 125 -24.27 -15.63 -12.15
C GLN A 125 -23.79 -14.71 -11.04
N PRO A 126 -22.47 -14.49 -10.90
CA PRO A 126 -21.97 -13.44 -10.01
C PRO A 126 -22.53 -12.07 -10.42
N LEU A 127 -22.92 -11.27 -9.43
CA LEU A 127 -23.39 -9.91 -9.67
C LEU A 127 -22.28 -9.06 -10.29
N SER A 128 -22.63 -8.31 -11.33
CA SER A 128 -21.77 -7.27 -11.90
C SER A 128 -21.75 -6.02 -11.01
N PHE A 129 -20.76 -5.14 -11.21
CA PHE A 129 -20.67 -3.89 -10.45
C PHE A 129 -21.90 -2.98 -10.68
N ASP A 130 -22.46 -2.98 -11.89
CA ASP A 130 -23.63 -2.16 -12.26
C ASP A 130 -24.92 -2.60 -11.55
N GLU A 131 -24.97 -3.85 -11.07
CA GLU A 131 -26.08 -4.39 -10.29
C GLU A 131 -25.98 -4.05 -8.80
N MET A 132 -24.87 -3.45 -8.38
CA MET A 132 -24.66 -2.98 -7.02
C MET A 132 -24.99 -1.49 -6.89
N PHE A 133 -25.24 -1.07 -5.67
CA PHE A 133 -25.46 0.33 -5.29
C PHE A 133 -24.95 0.54 -3.86
N ILE A 134 -24.75 1.80 -3.47
CA ILE A 134 -24.50 2.16 -2.08
C ILE A 134 -25.76 2.81 -1.51
N ASP A 135 -26.18 2.30 -0.38
CA ASP A 135 -27.29 2.84 0.41
C ASP A 135 -26.73 3.62 1.60
N ILE A 136 -27.13 4.90 1.71
CA ILE A 136 -26.78 5.80 2.82
C ILE A 136 -27.99 6.11 3.72
N GLY A 137 -29.14 5.46 3.48
CA GLY A 137 -30.39 5.68 4.20
C GLY A 137 -31.19 6.90 3.75
N ALA A 138 -30.88 7.49 2.60
CA ALA A 138 -31.64 8.60 2.02
C ALA A 138 -32.91 8.09 1.33
N ASN A 139 -33.99 8.87 1.37
CA ASN A 139 -35.28 8.56 0.76
C ASN A 139 -35.54 9.28 -0.57
N SER A 140 -34.60 10.13 -0.99
CA SER A 140 -34.67 10.90 -2.22
C SER A 140 -33.28 11.36 -2.62
N ARG A 141 -33.13 11.71 -3.90
CA ARG A 141 -31.96 12.40 -4.41
C ARG A 141 -31.63 13.66 -3.62
N GLU A 142 -32.63 14.49 -3.33
CA GLU A 142 -32.43 15.76 -2.62
C GLU A 142 -31.94 15.54 -1.18
N GLU A 143 -32.36 14.44 -0.53
CA GLU A 143 -31.86 14.08 0.79
C GLU A 143 -30.38 13.65 0.74
N ALA A 144 -30.00 12.82 -0.24
CA ALA A 144 -28.61 12.42 -0.43
C ALA A 144 -27.69 13.63 -0.72
N GLU A 145 -28.13 14.54 -1.59
CA GLU A 145 -27.40 15.79 -1.89
C GLU A 145 -27.31 16.70 -0.65
N LYS A 146 -28.38 16.78 0.18
CA LYS A 146 -28.35 17.53 1.45
C LYS A 146 -27.38 16.93 2.48
N CYS A 147 -27.19 15.61 2.48
CA CYS A 147 -26.14 14.96 3.28
C CYS A 147 -24.73 15.36 2.83
N GLY A 148 -24.59 15.96 1.64
CA GLY A 148 -23.33 16.43 1.07
C GLY A 148 -22.72 15.47 0.05
N VAL A 149 -23.46 14.45 -0.39
CA VAL A 149 -23.00 13.56 -1.46
C VAL A 149 -23.02 14.28 -2.79
N GLU A 150 -21.91 14.20 -3.51
CA GLU A 150 -21.77 14.73 -4.86
C GLU A 150 -21.16 13.66 -5.79
N ILE A 151 -21.47 13.74 -7.08
CA ILE A 151 -20.78 12.92 -8.11
C ILE A 151 -19.29 13.26 -8.07
N GLY A 152 -18.45 12.23 -8.04
CA GLY A 152 -17.00 12.37 -7.90
C GLY A 152 -16.49 12.26 -6.45
N ASN A 153 -17.37 12.19 -5.44
CA ASN A 153 -16.92 11.89 -4.08
C ASN A 153 -16.29 10.50 -4.02
N PHE A 154 -15.17 10.40 -3.31
CA PHE A 154 -14.46 9.15 -3.08
C PHE A 154 -15.12 8.34 -1.99
N ILE A 155 -15.01 7.02 -2.10
CA ILE A 155 -15.62 6.06 -1.20
C ILE A 155 -14.55 5.03 -0.82
N SER A 156 -14.25 4.93 0.47
CA SER A 156 -13.37 3.90 1.01
C SER A 156 -14.17 2.84 1.77
N PRO A 157 -13.63 1.64 2.00
CA PRO A 157 -14.13 0.76 3.06
C PRO A 157 -14.24 1.49 4.41
N GLU A 158 -15.20 1.10 5.25
CA GLU A 158 -15.32 1.64 6.61
C GLU A 158 -14.12 1.21 7.46
N ALA A 159 -13.61 2.12 8.30
CA ALA A 159 -12.53 1.86 9.24
C ALA A 159 -12.88 0.70 10.20
N ASN A 160 -11.97 -0.27 10.31
CA ASN A 160 -12.21 -1.53 11.02
C ASN A 160 -10.92 -2.12 11.62
N PHE A 161 -9.98 -1.25 12.01
CA PHE A 161 -8.69 -1.66 12.56
C PHE A 161 -8.86 -2.41 13.89
N ALA A 162 -8.18 -3.55 14.02
CA ALA A 162 -8.18 -4.34 15.25
C ALA A 162 -6.91 -5.18 15.39
N CYS A 163 -6.41 -5.25 16.63
CA CYS A 163 -5.40 -6.24 17.02
C CYS A 163 -6.10 -7.51 17.52
N TRP A 164 -5.78 -8.65 16.92
CA TRP A 164 -6.36 -9.96 17.24
C TRP A 164 -5.30 -10.86 17.85
N GLY A 165 -5.50 -11.22 19.12
CA GLY A 165 -4.49 -11.94 19.89
C GLY A 165 -3.20 -11.13 20.02
N GLU A 166 -2.07 -11.82 20.13
CA GLU A 166 -0.77 -11.17 20.33
C GLU A 166 -0.08 -10.73 19.03
N ASP A 167 -0.48 -11.32 17.89
CA ASP A 167 0.28 -11.22 16.64
C ASP A 167 -0.52 -10.70 15.44
N LYS A 168 -1.84 -10.86 15.38
CA LYS A 168 -2.58 -10.49 14.16
C LYS A 168 -3.06 -9.06 14.21
N VAL A 169 -2.90 -8.35 13.10
CA VAL A 169 -3.53 -7.05 12.85
C VAL A 169 -4.48 -7.22 11.68
N VAL A 170 -5.71 -6.75 11.85
CA VAL A 170 -6.79 -6.79 10.87
C VAL A 170 -7.23 -5.37 10.59
N GLY A 171 -7.45 -5.03 9.32
CA GLY A 171 -7.93 -3.71 8.96
C GLY A 171 -7.98 -3.49 7.45
N LYS A 172 -8.73 -2.48 7.02
CA LYS A 172 -8.68 -1.96 5.66
C LYS A 172 -7.29 -1.36 5.36
N ALA A 173 -6.98 -1.24 4.08
CA ALA A 173 -5.80 -0.53 3.59
C ALA A 173 -4.45 -1.00 4.18
N LEU A 174 -4.36 -2.21 4.74
CA LEU A 174 -3.05 -2.74 5.13
C LEU A 174 -2.09 -2.72 3.93
N ASP A 175 -2.63 -3.01 2.75
CA ASP A 175 -2.09 -2.60 1.46
C ASP A 175 -2.42 -1.11 1.18
N ASN A 176 -1.48 -0.16 1.28
CA ASN A 176 -0.09 -0.31 1.75
C ASN A 176 0.25 0.65 2.89
N ARG A 177 -0.70 0.86 3.80
CA ARG A 177 -0.46 1.66 5.02
C ARG A 177 0.61 1.04 5.91
N ILE A 178 0.86 -0.27 5.81
CA ILE A 178 2.00 -0.94 6.45
C ILE A 178 3.35 -0.43 5.91
N GLY A 179 3.47 -0.20 4.60
CA GLY A 179 4.67 0.36 3.99
C GLY A 179 4.89 1.81 4.42
N CYS A 180 3.81 2.61 4.45
CA CYS A 180 3.87 3.98 4.95
C CYS A 180 4.29 4.07 6.43
N ALA A 181 3.70 3.24 7.30
CA ALA A 181 4.04 3.19 8.72
C ALA A 181 5.51 2.81 8.94
N MET A 182 5.96 1.76 8.24
CA MET A 182 7.33 1.27 8.36
C MET A 182 8.35 2.25 7.80
N MET A 183 8.04 2.91 6.69
CA MET A 183 8.86 4.00 6.14
C MET A 183 9.05 5.11 7.17
N ALA A 184 7.99 5.52 7.87
CA ALA A 184 8.08 6.54 8.91
C ALA A 184 8.91 6.06 10.11
N GLU A 185 8.69 4.83 10.60
CA GLU A 185 9.49 4.22 11.69
C GLU A 185 10.98 4.13 11.32
N LEU A 186 11.31 3.80 10.07
CA LEU A 186 12.69 3.74 9.58
C LEU A 186 13.33 5.14 9.54
N LEU A 187 12.64 6.16 9.07
CA LEU A 187 13.16 7.54 9.09
C LEU A 187 13.41 8.04 10.51
N GLN A 188 12.56 7.67 11.47
CA GLN A 188 12.74 8.04 12.88
C GLN A 188 13.94 7.32 13.51
N THR A 189 14.15 6.04 13.18
CA THR A 189 15.11 5.17 13.90
C THR A 189 16.48 5.02 13.24
N VAL A 190 16.57 5.09 11.91
CA VAL A 190 17.84 4.92 11.18
C VAL A 190 18.68 6.20 11.27
N ASN A 191 19.89 6.08 11.79
CA ASN A 191 20.88 7.15 11.81
C ASN A 191 22.14 6.69 11.07
N ASN A 192 22.24 7.08 9.79
CA ASN A 192 23.40 6.76 8.97
C ASN A 192 23.90 8.05 8.25
N PRO A 193 25.07 8.59 8.63
CA PRO A 193 25.60 9.82 8.02
C PRO A 193 26.21 9.60 6.63
N GLU A 194 26.40 8.36 6.19
CA GLU A 194 27.02 8.00 4.90
C GLU A 194 26.03 8.02 3.74
N ILE A 195 24.73 8.18 4.00
CA ILE A 195 23.66 8.20 3.00
C ILE A 195 22.69 9.36 3.23
N THR A 196 21.96 9.72 2.16
CA THR A 196 20.76 10.55 2.27
C THR A 196 19.55 9.66 2.12
N LEU A 197 18.79 9.49 3.21
CA LEU A 197 17.62 8.62 3.24
C LEU A 197 16.36 9.41 2.87
N TYR A 198 15.63 8.90 1.88
CA TYR A 198 14.33 9.40 1.47
C TYR A 198 13.24 8.42 1.89
N GLY A 199 12.22 8.91 2.56
CA GLY A 199 10.97 8.19 2.74
C GLY A 199 9.92 8.74 1.78
N VAL A 200 9.24 7.85 1.07
CA VAL A 200 8.24 8.22 0.07
C VAL A 200 6.93 7.54 0.39
N GLY A 201 5.87 8.34 0.50
CA GLY A 201 4.49 7.89 0.37
C GLY A 201 4.02 8.24 -1.03
N SER A 202 4.08 7.29 -1.97
CA SER A 202 3.62 7.50 -3.34
C SER A 202 2.08 7.60 -3.40
N VAL A 203 1.57 8.27 -4.43
CA VAL A 203 0.13 8.33 -4.73
C VAL A 203 -0.21 7.47 -5.94
N GLU A 204 -1.49 7.11 -6.07
CA GLU A 204 -2.03 6.44 -7.26
C GLU A 204 -1.25 5.18 -7.72
N GLU A 205 -0.81 4.33 -6.77
CA GLU A 205 -0.21 3.03 -7.08
C GLU A 205 -1.25 2.10 -7.74
N GLU A 206 -2.42 2.01 -7.11
CA GLU A 206 -3.47 1.04 -7.43
C GLU A 206 -4.09 1.25 -8.82
N VAL A 207 -3.86 2.44 -9.40
CA VAL A 207 -4.34 2.86 -10.73
C VAL A 207 -3.21 3.04 -11.74
N GLY A 208 -1.99 2.58 -11.43
CA GLY A 208 -0.91 2.42 -12.42
C GLY A 208 0.50 2.82 -12.00
N LEU A 209 0.82 2.76 -10.70
CA LEU A 209 2.15 3.07 -10.15
C LEU A 209 2.55 4.54 -10.39
N ARG A 210 1.59 5.47 -10.40
CA ARG A 210 1.80 6.78 -11.03
C ARG A 210 2.69 7.68 -10.19
N GLY A 211 2.45 7.74 -8.88
CA GLY A 211 3.26 8.50 -7.93
C GLY A 211 4.70 7.99 -7.83
N ALA A 212 4.95 6.68 -7.97
CA ALA A 212 6.31 6.16 -8.07
C ALA A 212 7.07 6.70 -9.29
N GLN A 213 6.40 6.87 -10.42
CA GLN A 213 7.05 7.44 -11.61
C GLN A 213 7.47 8.89 -11.39
N THR A 214 6.61 9.72 -10.80
CA THR A 214 6.88 11.15 -10.59
C THR A 214 7.89 11.38 -9.46
N SER A 215 7.73 10.68 -8.34
CA SER A 215 8.68 10.75 -7.22
C SER A 215 10.05 10.19 -7.57
N ALA A 216 10.11 9.17 -8.45
CA ALA A 216 11.35 8.69 -9.02
C ALA A 216 12.13 9.80 -9.76
N GLU A 217 11.46 10.62 -10.57
CA GLU A 217 12.12 11.72 -11.30
C GLU A 217 12.43 12.90 -10.37
N HIS A 218 11.58 13.17 -9.38
CA HIS A 218 11.78 14.23 -8.39
C HIS A 218 13.04 14.00 -7.55
N ILE A 219 13.22 12.78 -7.02
CA ILE A 219 14.28 12.45 -6.06
C ILE A 219 15.58 12.05 -6.76
N LYS A 220 15.46 11.26 -7.84
CA LYS A 220 16.57 10.55 -8.51
C LYS A 220 17.42 9.70 -7.53
N PRO A 221 16.82 8.73 -6.82
CA PRO A 221 17.55 7.86 -5.89
C PRO A 221 18.55 6.97 -6.60
N ASP A 222 19.64 6.62 -5.90
CA ASP A 222 20.67 5.68 -6.33
C ASP A 222 20.27 4.23 -6.02
N VAL A 223 19.49 4.00 -4.96
CA VAL A 223 18.94 2.69 -4.57
C VAL A 223 17.52 2.88 -4.05
N VAL A 224 16.64 1.92 -4.35
CA VAL A 224 15.24 1.94 -3.91
C VAL A 224 14.86 0.64 -3.23
N ILE A 225 14.25 0.75 -2.05
CA ILE A 225 13.61 -0.34 -1.32
C ILE A 225 12.12 -0.03 -1.31
N VAL A 226 11.34 -0.88 -1.98
CA VAL A 226 9.89 -0.78 -2.00
C VAL A 226 9.33 -1.68 -0.91
N LEU A 227 8.44 -1.13 -0.11
CA LEU A 227 7.65 -1.80 0.90
C LEU A 227 6.26 -2.01 0.33
N ASP A 228 5.78 -3.24 0.37
CA ASP A 228 4.48 -3.58 -0.19
C ASP A 228 3.86 -4.75 0.57
N THR A 229 2.74 -5.24 0.09
CA THR A 229 2.11 -6.47 0.54
C THR A 229 2.16 -7.54 -0.54
N ALA A 230 1.97 -8.79 -0.14
CA ALA A 230 1.86 -9.89 -1.08
C ALA A 230 0.93 -10.97 -0.55
N VAL A 231 0.28 -11.68 -1.47
CA VAL A 231 -0.69 -12.73 -1.15
C VAL A 231 -0.06 -13.80 -0.26
N ALA A 232 -0.68 -14.02 0.90
CA ALA A 232 -0.36 -15.15 1.75
C ALA A 232 -0.99 -16.45 1.24
N GLY A 233 -0.14 -17.46 1.06
CA GLY A 233 -0.42 -18.82 0.62
C GLY A 233 -0.92 -19.79 1.68
N ASP A 234 -1.32 -19.29 2.84
CA ASP A 234 -1.79 -20.08 3.98
C ASP A 234 -3.32 -20.07 4.14
N VAL A 235 -4.04 -19.49 3.17
CA VAL A 235 -5.51 -19.51 3.10
C VAL A 235 -5.99 -20.87 2.57
N PRO A 236 -7.02 -21.50 3.17
CA PRO A 236 -7.57 -22.75 2.66
C PRO A 236 -7.94 -22.69 1.16
N GLY A 237 -7.46 -23.65 0.37
CA GLY A 237 -7.75 -23.76 -1.06
C GLY A 237 -6.77 -23.05 -2.00
N ILE A 238 -5.78 -22.31 -1.49
CA ILE A 238 -4.75 -21.69 -2.32
C ILE A 238 -3.63 -22.68 -2.68
N ASP A 239 -3.06 -22.53 -3.88
CA ASP A 239 -1.85 -23.24 -4.28
C ASP A 239 -0.63 -22.59 -3.62
N ASN A 240 -0.09 -23.26 -2.59
CA ASN A 240 1.04 -22.78 -1.81
C ASN A 240 2.41 -22.89 -2.53
N ILE A 241 2.48 -23.59 -3.67
CA ILE A 241 3.68 -23.58 -4.53
C ILE A 241 3.69 -22.28 -5.33
N LYS A 242 2.52 -21.89 -5.84
CA LYS A 242 2.34 -20.63 -6.58
C LYS A 242 2.43 -19.40 -5.68
N TYR A 243 1.89 -19.49 -4.46
CA TYR A 243 1.91 -18.43 -3.45
C TYR A 243 2.59 -18.96 -2.18
N PRO A 244 3.91 -18.84 -2.05
CA PRO A 244 4.65 -19.51 -0.98
C PRO A 244 4.65 -18.81 0.39
N LEU A 245 4.29 -17.52 0.43
CA LEU A 245 4.37 -16.72 1.65
C LEU A 245 3.36 -17.17 2.70
N LYS A 246 3.74 -17.17 3.97
CA LYS A 246 2.85 -17.50 5.09
C LYS A 246 2.95 -16.45 6.18
N LEU A 247 1.84 -16.14 6.85
CA LEU A 247 1.85 -15.21 7.98
C LEU A 247 2.63 -15.78 9.16
N GLY A 248 3.45 -14.94 9.80
CA GLY A 248 4.26 -15.28 10.96
C GLY A 248 5.50 -16.11 10.63
N GLN A 249 5.91 -16.18 9.35
CA GLN A 249 7.09 -16.91 8.88
C GLN A 249 8.16 -15.97 8.30
N GLY A 250 8.05 -14.67 8.58
CA GLY A 250 8.94 -13.60 8.13
C GLY A 250 8.42 -12.85 6.90
N PRO A 251 9.02 -11.70 6.56
CA PRO A 251 8.70 -10.97 5.34
C PRO A 251 9.04 -11.76 4.07
N GLY A 252 8.42 -11.39 2.96
CA GLY A 252 8.76 -11.86 1.63
C GLY A 252 9.74 -10.94 0.92
N LEU A 253 10.72 -11.51 0.21
CA LEU A 253 11.50 -10.82 -0.81
C LEU A 253 10.97 -11.18 -2.20
N MET A 254 10.54 -10.17 -2.96
CA MET A 254 10.00 -10.35 -4.31
C MET A 254 11.14 -10.59 -5.30
N LEU A 255 11.25 -11.83 -5.82
CA LEU A 255 12.29 -12.21 -6.77
C LEU A 255 11.95 -11.84 -8.22
N PHE A 256 10.67 -11.57 -8.49
CA PHE A 256 10.15 -11.17 -9.80
C PHE A 256 8.72 -10.66 -9.63
N ASP A 257 8.41 -9.51 -10.23
CA ASP A 257 7.02 -9.12 -10.49
C ASP A 257 6.78 -8.86 -11.99
N LYS A 258 5.54 -8.56 -12.39
CA LYS A 258 5.18 -8.34 -13.80
C LYS A 258 5.98 -7.22 -14.48
N ARG A 259 6.56 -6.30 -13.71
CA ARG A 259 7.19 -5.07 -14.22
C ARG A 259 8.71 -5.08 -14.13
N TYR A 260 9.32 -5.84 -13.21
CA TYR A 260 10.78 -5.88 -13.12
C TYR A 260 11.36 -7.12 -12.41
N PHE A 261 12.69 -7.26 -12.57
CA PHE A 261 13.53 -8.12 -11.74
C PHE A 261 14.30 -7.28 -10.73
N PRO A 262 14.38 -7.67 -9.45
CA PRO A 262 15.19 -6.94 -8.48
C PRO A 262 16.67 -6.98 -8.84
N ASN A 263 17.42 -5.98 -8.38
CA ASN A 263 18.87 -5.97 -8.55
C ASN A 263 19.49 -7.16 -7.78
N GLN A 264 20.21 -8.02 -8.49
CA GLN A 264 20.70 -9.28 -7.91
C GLN A 264 21.74 -9.08 -6.80
N LYS A 265 22.56 -8.02 -6.88
CA LYS A 265 23.53 -7.70 -5.82
C LYS A 265 22.82 -7.22 -4.56
N LEU A 266 21.74 -6.44 -4.72
CA LEU A 266 20.90 -5.98 -3.61
C LEU A 266 20.16 -7.15 -2.95
N VAL A 267 19.64 -8.10 -3.73
CA VAL A 267 19.04 -9.34 -3.22
C VAL A 267 20.04 -10.15 -2.39
N VAL A 268 21.26 -10.33 -2.88
CA VAL A 268 22.32 -11.03 -2.13
C VAL A 268 22.64 -10.29 -0.83
N ALA A 269 22.79 -8.97 -0.87
CA ALA A 269 23.09 -8.17 0.31
C ALA A 269 22.00 -8.26 1.39
N LEU A 270 20.72 -8.24 1.01
CA LEU A 270 19.60 -8.42 1.94
C LEU A 270 19.52 -9.83 2.50
N LYS A 271 19.75 -10.86 1.68
CA LYS A 271 19.85 -12.25 2.16
C LYS A 271 20.96 -12.40 3.20
N SER A 272 22.14 -11.85 2.91
CA SER A 272 23.26 -11.86 3.86
C SER A 272 22.94 -11.11 5.14
N CYS A 273 22.27 -9.95 5.05
CA CYS A 273 21.84 -9.19 6.21
C CYS A 273 20.84 -9.97 7.08
N ALA A 274 19.86 -10.64 6.46
CA ALA A 274 18.92 -11.51 7.16
C ALA A 274 19.63 -12.67 7.87
N THR A 275 20.53 -13.38 7.17
CA THR A 275 21.30 -14.49 7.76
C THR A 275 22.21 -14.04 8.91
N GLN A 276 22.88 -12.89 8.78
CA GLN A 276 23.78 -12.37 9.82
C GLN A 276 23.05 -11.98 11.11
N ASN A 277 21.79 -11.56 11.00
CA ASN A 277 20.97 -11.13 12.15
C ASN A 277 19.95 -12.19 12.59
N ASP A 278 20.03 -13.42 12.06
CA ASP A 278 19.08 -14.51 12.35
C ASP A 278 17.61 -14.13 12.12
N LEU A 279 17.34 -13.39 11.05
CA LEU A 279 16.00 -12.91 10.68
C LEU A 279 15.35 -13.84 9.64
N PRO A 280 14.06 -14.19 9.81
CA PRO A 280 13.35 -14.99 8.83
C PRO A 280 13.13 -14.20 7.53
N LEU A 281 13.25 -14.88 6.39
CA LEU A 281 13.02 -14.28 5.08
C LEU A 281 12.44 -15.33 4.12
N GLN A 282 11.26 -15.04 3.60
CA GLN A 282 10.56 -15.83 2.59
C GLN A 282 10.83 -15.27 1.19
N PHE A 283 10.51 -16.04 0.15
CA PHE A 283 10.69 -15.63 -1.24
C PHE A 283 9.40 -15.79 -2.01
N SER A 284 9.10 -14.85 -2.89
CA SER A 284 7.92 -14.91 -3.75
C SER A 284 8.21 -14.42 -5.17
N THR A 285 7.29 -14.75 -6.07
CA THR A 285 7.22 -14.19 -7.42
C THR A 285 5.77 -13.86 -7.73
N MET A 286 5.53 -12.78 -8.47
CA MET A 286 4.18 -12.31 -8.78
C MET A 286 4.03 -12.05 -10.28
N LYS A 287 3.32 -12.94 -10.99
CA LYS A 287 3.18 -12.83 -12.45
C LYS A 287 2.13 -11.80 -12.91
N THR A 288 1.14 -11.50 -12.08
CA THR A 288 -0.05 -10.72 -12.47
C THR A 288 -0.09 -9.33 -11.84
N GLY A 289 0.40 -9.19 -10.61
CA GLY A 289 0.55 -7.90 -9.93
C GLY A 289 1.90 -7.25 -10.20
N ALA A 290 2.01 -6.01 -9.77
CA ALA A 290 3.21 -5.20 -9.81
C ALA A 290 3.30 -4.41 -8.51
N THR A 291 4.49 -3.89 -8.23
CA THR A 291 4.72 -2.94 -7.15
C THR A 291 5.27 -1.64 -7.74
N ASP A 292 5.35 -0.59 -6.95
CA ASP A 292 6.03 0.66 -7.31
C ASP A 292 7.47 0.47 -7.83
N GLY A 293 8.10 -0.65 -7.46
CA GLY A 293 9.43 -1.03 -7.92
C GLY A 293 9.53 -1.10 -9.44
N GLY A 294 8.43 -1.44 -10.11
CA GLY A 294 8.35 -1.47 -11.58
C GLY A 294 8.63 -0.11 -12.23
N ARG A 295 8.22 0.99 -11.61
CA ARG A 295 8.50 2.34 -12.13
C ARG A 295 9.87 2.83 -11.71
N TYR A 296 10.23 2.67 -10.45
CA TYR A 296 11.56 3.05 -9.97
C TYR A 296 12.69 2.33 -10.71
N ASN A 297 12.48 1.08 -11.13
CA ASN A 297 13.49 0.29 -11.83
C ASN A 297 13.85 0.83 -13.21
N VAL A 298 12.89 1.36 -13.97
CA VAL A 298 13.08 1.75 -15.38
C VAL A 298 13.24 3.25 -15.59
N MET A 299 12.86 4.07 -14.61
CA MET A 299 12.91 5.52 -14.73
C MET A 299 14.34 6.08 -14.67
N GLY A 300 14.59 7.16 -15.42
CA GLY A 300 15.82 7.96 -15.32
C GLY A 300 17.12 7.23 -15.64
N GLY A 301 17.11 6.22 -16.52
CA GLY A 301 18.28 5.41 -16.87
C GLY A 301 18.41 4.09 -16.09
N GLY A 302 17.47 3.84 -15.18
CA GLY A 302 17.34 2.61 -14.43
C GLY A 302 18.10 2.61 -13.11
N ARG A 303 17.58 1.86 -12.13
CA ARG A 303 18.06 1.90 -10.74
C ARG A 303 18.10 0.51 -10.11
N PRO A 304 19.05 0.24 -9.19
CA PRO A 304 18.95 -0.86 -8.26
C PRO A 304 17.69 -0.76 -7.40
N VAL A 305 16.76 -1.70 -7.58
CA VAL A 305 15.50 -1.77 -6.84
C VAL A 305 15.30 -3.16 -6.26
N VAL A 306 14.69 -3.23 -5.09
CA VAL A 306 14.15 -4.45 -4.50
C VAL A 306 12.80 -4.14 -3.85
N ALA A 307 11.86 -5.08 -3.92
CA ALA A 307 10.60 -5.02 -3.19
C ALA A 307 10.60 -6.07 -2.08
N LEU A 308 10.24 -5.63 -0.89
CA LEU A 308 10.02 -6.45 0.29
C LEU A 308 8.53 -6.34 0.64
N CYS A 309 7.90 -7.49 0.84
CA CYS A 309 6.46 -7.58 0.98
C CYS A 309 6.08 -8.19 2.33
N LEU A 310 5.05 -7.68 2.99
CA LEU A 310 4.42 -8.41 4.10
C LEU A 310 3.40 -9.43 3.59
N PRO A 311 3.49 -10.70 4.01
CA PRO A 311 2.45 -11.69 3.76
C PRO A 311 1.12 -11.17 4.31
N THR A 312 0.14 -11.01 3.42
CA THR A 312 -1.16 -10.42 3.73
C THR A 312 -2.27 -11.32 3.22
N ARG A 313 -3.23 -11.63 4.10
CA ARG A 313 -4.47 -12.31 3.71
C ARG A 313 -5.51 -11.27 3.31
N TYR A 314 -6.37 -11.63 2.36
CA TYR A 314 -7.54 -10.84 1.95
C TYR A 314 -7.17 -9.46 1.39
N LEU A 315 -6.17 -9.41 0.51
CA LEU A 315 -5.81 -8.21 -0.24
C LEU A 315 -6.99 -7.71 -1.08
N HIS A 316 -7.06 -6.39 -1.26
CA HIS A 316 -8.08 -5.70 -2.06
C HIS A 316 -9.52 -6.09 -1.66
N ALA A 317 -9.78 -6.08 -0.35
CA ALA A 317 -11.07 -6.35 0.27
C ALA A 317 -11.31 -5.38 1.46
N ASN A 318 -12.48 -5.47 2.11
CA ASN A 318 -12.82 -4.59 3.23
C ASN A 318 -11.89 -4.70 4.45
N SER A 319 -11.27 -5.86 4.66
CA SER A 319 -10.27 -6.05 5.70
C SER A 319 -9.21 -7.04 5.23
N GLY A 320 -7.95 -6.66 5.35
CA GLY A 320 -6.81 -7.58 5.25
C GLY A 320 -6.39 -8.11 6.61
N MET A 321 -5.41 -9.01 6.63
CA MET A 321 -4.75 -9.46 7.86
C MET A 321 -3.25 -9.67 7.64
N ILE A 322 -2.44 -9.17 8.59
CA ILE A 322 -0.99 -9.37 8.65
C ILE A 322 -0.55 -9.96 9.99
N SER A 323 0.72 -10.37 10.07
CA SER A 323 1.41 -10.71 11.32
C SER A 323 2.28 -9.53 11.78
N LYS A 324 2.21 -9.21 13.07
CA LYS A 324 3.08 -8.25 13.73
C LYS A 324 4.52 -8.74 13.78
N ALA A 325 4.74 -10.04 14.00
CA ALA A 325 6.07 -10.65 13.96
C ALA A 325 6.74 -10.47 12.58
N ASP A 326 5.99 -10.62 11.47
CA ASP A 326 6.53 -10.40 10.12
C ASP A 326 6.91 -8.93 9.90
N TYR A 327 6.08 -8.00 10.36
CA TYR A 327 6.37 -6.56 10.30
C TYR A 327 7.62 -6.20 11.10
N ASP A 328 7.73 -6.68 12.34
CA ASP A 328 8.87 -6.40 13.21
C ASP A 328 10.17 -6.99 12.64
N ALA A 329 10.12 -8.21 12.09
CA ALA A 329 11.26 -8.81 11.40
C ALA A 329 11.70 -8.01 10.17
N LEU A 330 10.75 -7.50 9.38
CA LEU A 330 11.06 -6.66 8.21
C LEU A 330 11.65 -5.31 8.61
N LEU A 331 11.07 -4.65 9.61
CA LEU A 331 11.56 -3.39 10.14
C LEU A 331 13.01 -3.54 10.62
N MET A 332 13.32 -4.60 11.37
CA MET A 332 14.68 -4.91 11.81
C MET A 332 15.62 -5.14 10.63
N LEU A 333 15.23 -5.98 9.66
CA LEU A 333 16.04 -6.27 8.47
C LEU A 333 16.42 -4.99 7.72
N ILE A 334 15.45 -4.12 7.46
CA ILE A 334 15.70 -2.90 6.69
C ILE A 334 16.47 -1.88 7.50
N ARG A 335 16.17 -1.72 8.80
CA ARG A 335 16.90 -0.82 9.68
C ARG A 335 18.39 -1.19 9.74
N ASP A 336 18.68 -2.47 9.94
CA ASP A 336 20.05 -2.97 10.05
C ASP A 336 20.76 -2.87 8.69
N PHE A 337 20.08 -3.22 7.59
CA PHE A 337 20.60 -3.02 6.23
C PHE A 337 20.97 -1.56 5.98
N LEU A 338 20.04 -0.62 6.18
CA LEU A 338 20.24 0.82 5.97
C LEU A 338 21.36 1.39 6.83
N THR A 339 21.50 0.93 8.07
CA THR A 339 22.57 1.37 8.99
C THR A 339 23.96 0.93 8.52
N THR A 340 24.06 -0.18 7.79
CA THR A 340 25.34 -0.69 7.28
C THR A 340 25.72 -0.18 5.90
N LEU A 341 24.86 0.60 5.23
CA LEU A 341 25.14 1.14 3.90
C LEU A 341 26.25 2.20 3.96
N THR A 342 27.16 2.12 3.00
CA THR A 342 28.20 3.11 2.73
C THR A 342 28.09 3.56 1.28
N ALA A 343 28.73 4.67 0.92
CA ALA A 343 28.81 5.12 -0.46
C ALA A 343 29.37 4.04 -1.41
N GLU A 344 30.40 3.31 -0.96
CA GLU A 344 31.00 2.20 -1.70
C GLU A 344 30.01 1.06 -1.96
N LYS A 345 29.29 0.60 -0.92
CA LYS A 345 28.29 -0.47 -1.07
C LYS A 345 27.17 -0.10 -2.03
N VAL A 346 26.69 1.14 -1.96
CA VAL A 346 25.64 1.63 -2.85
C VAL A 346 26.13 1.65 -4.31
N ASN A 347 27.32 2.20 -4.56
CA ASN A 347 27.92 2.22 -5.90
C ASN A 347 28.19 0.81 -6.44
N ALA A 348 28.50 -0.16 -5.58
CA ALA A 348 28.74 -1.54 -6.00
C ALA A 348 27.49 -2.20 -6.62
N PHE A 349 26.26 -1.77 -6.28
CA PHE A 349 25.03 -2.33 -6.83
C PHE A 349 24.84 -2.05 -8.33
N SER A 350 25.45 -0.97 -8.84
CA SER A 350 25.42 -0.54 -10.23
C SER A 350 26.75 -0.73 -10.96
N GLN A 351 27.77 -1.31 -10.29
CA GLN A 351 29.04 -1.65 -10.94
C GLN A 351 28.93 -2.96 -11.73
N PHE A 352 28.90 -2.89 -13.05
CA PHE A 352 28.80 -4.08 -13.91
C PHE A 352 30.15 -4.60 -14.41
N ARG A 353 31.23 -3.82 -14.26
CA ARG A 353 32.57 -4.30 -14.59
C ARG A 353 33.07 -5.19 -13.45
N GLN A 354 33.51 -6.40 -13.80
CA GLN A 354 34.34 -7.19 -12.91
C GLN A 354 35.72 -6.52 -12.87
N VAL A 355 36.18 -6.17 -11.68
CA VAL A 355 37.57 -5.78 -11.46
C VAL A 355 38.22 -7.05 -10.92
N ASP A 356 39.12 -7.63 -11.72
CA ASP A 356 39.85 -8.86 -11.41
C ASP A 356 40.70 -8.74 -10.13
#